data_AF-A0A5J4Q1T0-F1
#
_entry.id   AF-A0A5J4Q1T0-F1
#
_cell.length_a   1.000
_cell.length_b   1.000
_cell.length_c   1.000
_cell.angle_alpha   90.00
_cell.angle_beta   90.00
_cell.angle_gamma   90.00
#
_symmetry.space_group_name_H-M   'P 1'
#
loop_
_entity.id
_entity.type
_entity.pdbx_description
1 polymer ?
#
loop_
_entity_poly.entity_id
_entity_poly.type
_entity_poly.pdbx_seq_one_letter_code
_entity_poly.pdbx_strand_id
1 'polypeptide(L)' 'MLEKIRETASFLKGKTGSKPKTAIILGTGLGSLANEITGKYEINYSDIPNFPISTVEGHCGKLIFGELGGKEIMAM' A
#
# COMPACT_ATOMS: atom_id res chain seq x y z
N MET A 1 -17.31 -8.23 9.32
CA MET A 1 -16.62 -7.08 8.70
C MET A 1 -15.40 -6.64 9.53
N LEU A 2 -15.56 -6.33 10.81
CA LEU A 2 -14.46 -5.89 11.68
C LEU A 2 -13.31 -6.92 11.80
N GLU A 3 -13.64 -8.22 11.84
CA GLU A 3 -12.64 -9.29 11.89
C GLU A 3 -11.72 -9.29 10.66
N LYS A 4 -12.29 -9.23 9.45
CA LYS A 4 -11.54 -9.13 8.19
C LYS A 4 -10.60 -7.93 8.16
N ILE A 5 -11.06 -6.77 8.66
CA ILE A 5 -10.24 -5.55 8.76
C ILE A 5 -9.06 -5.78 9.72
N ARG A 6 -9.31 -6.38 10.89
CA ARG A 6 -8.27 -6.68 11.88
C ARG A 6 -7.26 -7.70 11.38
N GLU A 7 -7.71 -8.72 10.67
CA GLU A 7 -6.85 -9.73 10.03
C GLU A 7 -5.92 -9.08 9.00
N THR A 8 -6.48 -8.28 8.09
CA THR A 8 -5.74 -7.50 7.08
C THR A 8 -4.70 -6.60 7.74
N ALA A 9 -5.10 -5.81 8.74
CA ALA A 9 -4.21 -4.89 9.43
C ALA A 9 -3.09 -5.62 10.19
N SER A 10 -3.39 -6.78 10.80
CA SER A 10 -2.40 -7.59 11.51
C SER A 10 -1.40 -8.23 10.56
N PHE A 11 -1.87 -8.73 9.41
CA PHE A 11 -1.01 -9.23 8.34
C PHE A 11 -0.03 -8.16 7.86
N LEU A 12 -0.54 -6.96 7.51
CA LEU A 12 0.29 -5.85 7.06
C LEU A 12 1.31 -5.44 8.12
N LYS A 13 0.88 -5.26 9.37
CA LYS A 13 1.76 -4.90 10.49
C LYS A 13 2.86 -5.94 10.76
N GLY A 14 2.60 -7.22 10.49
CA GLY A 14 3.61 -8.28 10.61
C GLY A 14 4.63 -8.30 9.47
N LYS A 15 4.26 -7.76 8.29
CA LYS A 15 5.12 -7.68 7.10
C LYS A 15 5.92 -6.39 7.04
N THR A 16 5.30 -5.29 7.49
CA THR A 16 5.85 -3.94 7.36
C THR A 16 6.30 -3.50 8.75
N GLY A 17 7.61 -3.47 9.01
CA GLY A 17 8.14 -2.95 10.28
C GLY A 17 7.81 -1.46 10.50
N SER A 18 7.35 -0.77 9.46
CA SER A 18 6.91 0.63 9.45
C SER A 18 5.53 0.84 10.07
N LYS A 19 5.33 1.99 10.71
CA LYS A 19 4.01 2.46 11.17
C LYS A 19 3.69 3.81 10.52
N PRO A 20 3.43 3.82 9.20
CA PRO A 20 3.18 5.07 8.49
C PRO A 20 1.97 5.79 9.10
N LYS A 21 2.11 7.10 9.27
CA LYS A 21 1.03 7.98 9.75
C LYS A 21 0.21 8.58 8.62
N THR A 22 0.71 8.45 7.40
CA THR A 22 0.13 9.03 6.19
C THR A 22 -0.13 7.93 5.17
N ALA A 23 -1.34 7.92 4.62
CA ALA A 23 -1.71 7.06 3.51
C ALA A 23 -2.07 7.94 2.29
N ILE A 24 -1.64 7.53 1.11
CA ILE A 24 -1.90 8.21 -0.17
C ILE A 24 -2.62 7.21 -1.08
N ILE A 25 -3.74 7.62 -1.69
CA ILE A 25 -4.43 6.83 -2.70
C ILE A 25 -4.17 7.47 -4.06
N LEU A 26 -3.50 6.75 -4.95
CA LEU A 26 -3.14 7.20 -6.29
C LEU A 26 -4.29 6.87 -7.26
N GLY A 27 -4.96 7.91 -7.72
CA GLY A 27 -5.94 7.80 -8.79
C GLY A 27 -5.28 7.60 -10.16
N THR A 28 -6.12 7.46 -11.19
CA THR A 28 -5.69 7.37 -12.59
C THR A 28 -4.77 8.54 -12.96
N GLY A 29 -3.63 8.23 -13.59
CA GLY A 29 -2.63 9.21 -14.01
C GLY A 29 -1.61 9.63 -12.94
N LEU A 30 -1.76 9.19 -11.68
CA LEU A 30 -0.84 9.51 -10.58
C LEU A 30 0.20 8.43 -10.28
N GLY A 31 0.28 7.37 -11.11
CA GLY A 31 1.23 6.28 -10.93
C GLY A 31 2.70 6.72 -10.96
N SER A 32 3.03 7.84 -11.60
CA SER A 32 4.38 8.41 -11.58
C SER A 32 4.83 8.82 -10.18
N LEU A 33 3.92 9.24 -9.29
CA LEU A 33 4.26 9.56 -7.90
C LEU A 33 4.77 8.34 -7.14
N ALA A 34 4.29 7.13 -7.48
CA ALA A 34 4.80 5.92 -6.89
C ALA A 34 6.30 5.72 -7.17
N ASN A 35 6.83 6.25 -8.27
CA ASN A 35 8.25 6.17 -8.62
C ASN A 35 9.14 7.00 -7.70
N GLU A 36 8.61 8.11 -7.15
CA GLU A 36 9.33 9.04 -6.27
C GLU A 36 9.45 8.52 -4.82
N ILE A 37 8.70 7.48 -4.45
CA ILE A 37 8.79 6.87 -3.12
C ILE A 37 10.15 6.18 -2.98
N THR A 38 10.87 6.41 -1.90
CA THR A 38 12.17 5.76 -1.64
C THR A 38 12.03 4.71 -0.54
N GLY A 39 13.03 3.82 -0.41
CA GLY A 39 13.02 2.77 0.62
C GLY A 39 11.84 1.80 0.51
N LYS A 40 11.38 1.52 -0.72
CA LYS A 40 10.10 0.83 -0.96
C LYS A 40 10.11 -0.62 -0.43
N TYR A 41 9.02 -0.97 0.22
CA TYR A 41 8.57 -2.33 0.44
C TYR A 41 7.17 -2.48 -0.19
N GLU A 42 7.02 -3.39 -1.14
CA GLU A 42 5.79 -3.56 -1.91
C GLU A 42 5.13 -4.91 -1.58
N ILE A 43 3.81 -4.91 -1.45
CA ILE A 43 3.00 -6.13 -1.30
C ILE A 43 1.93 -6.13 -2.39
N ASN A 44 1.82 -7.21 -3.17
CA ASN A 44 0.74 -7.32 -4.14
C ASN A 44 -0.60 -7.43 -3.40
N TYR A 45 -1.66 -6.82 -3.93
CA TYR A 45 -3.00 -6.93 -3.33
C TYR A 45 -3.48 -8.38 -3.22
N SER A 46 -3.07 -9.24 -4.16
CA SER A 46 -3.36 -10.69 -4.14
C SER A 46 -2.78 -11.42 -2.93
N ASP A 47 -1.72 -10.88 -2.34
CA ASP A 47 -1.02 -11.49 -1.20
C ASP A 47 -1.59 -11.00 0.13
N ILE A 48 -2.47 -9.98 0.10
CA ILE A 48 -3.08 -9.38 1.29
C ILE A 48 -4.46 -10.03 1.53
N PRO A 49 -4.68 -10.66 2.69
CA PRO A 49 -5.97 -11.29 2.99
C PRO A 49 -7.09 -10.25 3.00
N ASN A 50 -8.25 -10.61 2.44
CA ASN A 50 -9.45 -9.76 2.35
C ASN A 50 -9.30 -8.47 1.53
N PHE A 51 -8.19 -8.28 0.80
CA PHE A 51 -7.97 -7.08 -0.01
C PHE A 51 -8.58 -7.22 -1.41
N PRO A 52 -9.12 -6.13 -1.99
CA PRO A 52 -9.65 -6.18 -3.35
C PRO A 52 -8.53 -6.31 -4.37
N ILE A 53 -8.79 -7.07 -5.44
CA ILE A 53 -7.87 -7.20 -6.57
C ILE A 53 -8.17 -6.06 -7.56
N SER A 54 -7.12 -5.36 -8.00
CA SER A 54 -7.25 -4.36 -9.04
C SER A 54 -7.55 -5.03 -10.38
N THR A 55 -8.62 -4.60 -11.04
CA THR A 55 -9.01 -5.06 -12.39
C THR A 55 -8.86 -3.98 -13.46
N VAL A 56 -8.42 -2.78 -13.07
CA VAL A 56 -8.31 -1.62 -13.97
C VAL A 56 -6.90 -1.51 -14.52
N GLU A 57 -6.79 -1.34 -15.83
CA GLU A 57 -5.54 -1.12 -16.54
C GLU A 57 -4.83 0.16 -16.01
N GLY A 58 -3.54 0.06 -15.71
CA GLY A 58 -2.75 1.16 -15.12
C GLY A 58 -2.74 1.23 -13.60
N HIS A 59 -3.56 0.44 -12.89
CA HIS A 59 -3.43 0.27 -11.43
C HIS A 59 -2.56 -0.95 -11.13
N CYS A 60 -1.34 -0.71 -10.63
CA CYS A 60 -0.32 -1.74 -10.40
C CYS A 60 -0.73 -2.85 -9.42
N GLY A 61 -1.81 -2.67 -8.65
CA GLY A 61 -2.34 -3.69 -7.75
C GLY A 61 -1.40 -3.99 -6.57
N LYS A 62 -0.69 -2.97 -6.08
CA LYS A 62 0.32 -3.08 -5.03
C LYS A 62 0.10 -2.06 -3.94
N LEU A 63 0.39 -2.47 -2.71
CA LEU A 63 0.47 -1.59 -1.55
C LEU A 63 1.95 -1.29 -1.30
N ILE A 64 2.31 -0.01 -1.36
CA ILE A 64 3.70 0.44 -1.26
C ILE A 64 3.91 1.09 0.10
N PHE A 65 4.93 0.65 0.84
CA PHE A 65 5.42 1.29 2.06
C PHE A 65 6.77 1.91 1.74
N GLY A 66 7.02 3.13 2.18
CA GLY A 66 8.30 3.78 1.92
C GLY A 66 8.33 5.20 2.44
N GLU A 67 9.19 6.02 1.86
CA GLU A 67 9.38 7.41 2.25
C GLU A 67 9.10 8.37 1.09
N LEU A 68 8.41 9.47 1.36
CA LEU A 68 8.23 10.56 0.41
C LEU A 68 8.42 11.90 1.15
N GLY A 69 9.39 12.70 0.69
CA GLY A 69 9.70 14.00 1.31
C GLY A 69 10.11 13.92 2.79
N GLY A 70 10.88 12.91 3.21
CA GLY A 70 11.29 12.77 4.61
C GLY A 70 10.25 12.10 5.51
N LYS A 71 9.14 11.58 4.95
CA LYS A 71 8.01 11.04 5.72
C LYS A 71 7.72 9.61 5.34
N GLU A 72 7.57 8.74 6.34
CA GLU A 72 7.04 7.39 6.15
C GLU A 72 5.59 7.45 5.68
N ILE A 73 5.32 6.81 4.55
CA ILE A 73 4.00 6.76 3.90
C ILE A 73 3.62 5.32 3.53
N MET A 74 2.33 5.14 3.32
CA MET A 74 1.76 4.00 2.60
C MET A 74 1.05 4.56 1.36
N ALA A 75 1.27 3.98 0.19
CA ALA A 75 0.61 4.37 -1.06
C ALA A 75 -0.12 3.18 -1.70
N MET A 76 -1.28 3.48 -2.30
CA MET A 76 -2.12 2.56 -3.05
C MET A 76 -2.23 3.02 -4.49
#